data_AF-A0A101KPG6-F1
#
_entry.id   AF-A0A101KPG6-F1
#
_cell.length_a   1.000
_cell.length_b   1.000
_cell.length_c   1.000
_cell.angle_alpha   90.00
_cell.angle_beta   90.00
_cell.angle_gamma   90.00
#
_symmetry.space_group_name_H-M   'P 1'
#
loop_
_entity.id
_entity.type
_entity.pdbx_description
1 polymer ?
#
loop_
_entity_poly.entity_id
_entity_poly.type
_entity_poly.pdbx_seq_one_letter_code
_entity_poly.pdbx_strand_id
1 'polypeptide(L)'
;MYSTLIDQGDKLGVIVPRIDDRQIVFQAFEADRELKGMSQIIRARSMDASDHGFDPAFDPSRPISIVTEAGSKGLEFRAVHWLFCDDLRNVRQAETYYTVVTRAKTSMDAYFNGTLPKVLAASCASSDKDLW
;
A
#
# COMPACT_ATOMS: atom_id res chain seq x y z
N MET A 1 14.26 13.15 -15.84
CA MET A 1 13.17 12.51 -16.62
C MET A 1 12.25 11.67 -15.74
N TYR A 2 12.75 10.94 -14.72
CA TYR A 2 11.90 10.21 -13.76
C TYR A 2 11.42 11.06 -12.56
N SER A 3 12.26 11.99 -12.08
CA SER A 3 11.91 12.93 -11.00
C SER A 3 10.64 13.75 -11.30
N THR A 4 10.46 14.11 -12.57
CA THR A 4 9.32 14.91 -13.05
C THR A 4 7.99 14.16 -12.99
N LEU A 5 8.00 12.83 -13.06
CA LEU A 5 6.81 12.00 -12.92
C LEU A 5 6.42 11.86 -11.44
N ILE A 6 7.41 11.69 -10.56
CA ILE A 6 7.20 11.67 -9.11
C ILE A 6 6.59 13.00 -8.63
N ASP A 7 7.04 14.13 -9.18
CA ASP A 7 6.48 15.47 -8.94
C ASP A 7 5.05 15.64 -9.50
N GLN A 8 4.63 14.80 -10.45
CA GLN A 8 3.29 14.78 -11.07
C GLN A 8 2.33 13.76 -10.43
N GLY A 9 2.70 13.14 -9.29
CA GLY A 9 1.83 12.21 -8.56
C GLY A 9 2.00 10.73 -8.94
N ASP A 10 3.11 10.38 -9.58
CA ASP A 10 3.45 9.01 -9.99
C ASP A 10 4.09 8.22 -8.81
N LYS A 11 3.40 8.23 -7.66
CA LYS A 11 3.87 7.63 -6.39
C LYS A 11 3.57 6.14 -6.33
N LEU A 12 4.38 5.42 -5.55
CA LEU A 12 4.16 4.00 -5.24
C LEU A 12 3.42 3.88 -3.91
N GLY A 13 2.33 3.11 -3.91
CA GLY A 13 1.55 2.83 -2.71
C GLY A 13 1.92 1.47 -2.13
N VAL A 14 2.28 1.43 -0.84
CA VAL A 14 2.37 0.18 -0.08
C VAL A 14 1.21 0.15 0.90
N ILE A 15 0.29 -0.79 0.69
CA ILE A 15 -0.95 -0.89 1.45
C ILE A 15 -0.87 -2.11 2.37
N VAL A 16 -1.17 -1.90 3.65
CA VAL A 16 -1.16 -2.94 4.68
C VAL A 16 -2.49 -2.98 5.44
N PRO A 17 -2.90 -4.13 6.02
CA PRO A 17 -4.19 -4.23 6.68
C PRO A 17 -4.25 -3.51 8.04
N ARG A 18 -3.15 -3.47 8.81
CA ARG A 18 -3.13 -2.90 10.18
C ARG A 18 -2.19 -1.72 10.32
N ILE A 19 -2.43 -0.93 11.37
CA ILE A 19 -1.60 0.24 11.70
C ILE A 19 -0.15 -0.17 12.02
N ASP A 20 0.03 -1.23 12.81
CA ASP A 20 1.34 -1.70 13.26
C ASP A 20 2.17 -2.25 12.10
N ASP A 21 1.52 -2.85 11.09
CA ASP A 21 2.18 -3.36 9.89
C ASP A 21 2.91 -2.24 9.13
N ARG A 22 2.39 -1.01 9.16
CA ARG A 22 3.05 0.14 8.52
C ARG A 22 4.44 0.38 9.10
N GLN A 23 4.54 0.28 10.43
CA GLN A 23 5.79 0.52 11.13
C GLN A 23 6.81 -0.59 10.87
N ILE A 24 6.34 -1.85 10.79
CA ILE A 24 7.17 -3.01 10.44
C ILE A 24 7.74 -2.83 9.03
N VAL A 25 6.90 -2.52 8.05
CA VAL A 25 7.32 -2.33 6.65
C VAL A 25 8.27 -1.14 6.51
N PHE A 26 7.96 -0.02 7.18
CA PHE A 26 8.82 1.16 7.17
C PHE A 26 10.22 0.84 7.73
N GLN A 27 10.29 0.15 8.87
CA GLN A 27 11.59 -0.27 9.43
C GLN A 27 12.35 -1.23 8.52
N ALA A 28 11.65 -2.14 7.84
CA ALA A 28 12.27 -3.02 6.86
C ALA A 28 12.88 -2.24 5.69
N PHE A 29 12.17 -1.22 5.16
CA PHE A 29 12.70 -0.37 4.09
C PHE A 29 13.86 0.51 4.55
N GLU A 30 13.84 1.02 5.79
CA GLU A 30 14.95 1.81 6.34
C GLU A 30 16.20 0.97 6.65
N ALA A 31 16.03 -0.33 6.90
CA ALA A 31 17.12 -1.28 7.07
C ALA A 31 17.71 -1.75 5.73
N ASP A 32 16.93 -1.69 4.66
CA ASP A 32 17.36 -2.06 3.32
C ASP A 32 18.24 -0.96 2.69
N ARG A 33 19.35 -1.36 2.07
CA ARG A 33 20.34 -0.40 1.53
C ARG A 33 19.79 0.44 0.39
N GLU A 34 18.93 -0.12 -0.45
CA GLU A 34 18.42 0.53 -1.66
C GLU A 34 17.17 1.37 -1.37
N LEU A 35 16.35 0.93 -0.41
CA LEU A 35 15.08 1.59 -0.08
C LEU A 35 15.17 2.62 1.04
N LYS A 36 16.29 2.66 1.77
CA LYS A 36 16.49 3.58 2.88
C LYS A 36 16.26 5.04 2.48
N GLY A 37 15.38 5.72 3.21
CA GLY A 37 15.03 7.11 2.97
C GLY A 37 14.11 7.36 1.78
N MET A 38 13.64 6.31 1.08
CA MET A 38 12.70 6.44 -0.04
C MET A 38 11.23 6.35 0.39
N SER A 39 10.97 5.99 1.63
CA SER A 39 9.61 5.70 2.12
C SER A 39 9.13 6.67 3.18
N GLN A 40 7.81 6.81 3.27
CA GLN A 40 7.14 7.59 4.31
C GLN A 40 5.83 6.91 4.70
N ILE A 41 5.47 6.99 5.98
CA ILE A 41 4.14 6.59 6.44
C ILE A 41 3.20 7.77 6.25
N ILE A 42 2.14 7.57 5.48
CA ILE A 42 1.06 8.55 5.36
C ILE A 42 -0.08 8.15 6.31
N ARG A 43 -0.59 9.13 7.06
CA ARG A 43 -1.71 8.96 7.98
C ARG A 43 -2.94 9.66 7.41
N ALA A 44 -4.00 8.92 7.13
CA ALA A 44 -5.29 9.52 6.82
C ALA A 44 -5.92 10.09 8.09
N ARG A 45 -6.87 11.01 7.91
CA ARG A 45 -7.66 11.62 8.99
C ARG A 45 -8.29 10.53 9.87
N SER A 46 -7.79 10.35 11.08
CA SER A 46 -8.53 9.66 12.15
C SER A 46 -9.64 10.60 12.64
N MET A 47 -10.86 10.09 12.83
CA MET A 47 -11.90 10.84 13.57
C MET A 47 -11.60 10.90 15.07
N ASP A 48 -10.62 10.11 15.53
CA ASP A 48 -10.25 9.99 16.93
C ASP A 48 -9.00 10.84 17.17
N ALA A 49 -9.20 11.93 17.89
CA ALA A 49 -8.25 13.02 18.13
C ALA A 49 -7.03 12.65 19.00
N SER A 50 -6.64 11.37 19.11
CA SER A 50 -5.44 10.93 19.82
C SER A 50 -4.22 10.72 18.93
N ASP A 51 -4.40 10.68 17.60
CA ASP A 51 -3.31 10.64 16.61
C ASP A 51 -3.17 12.03 15.95
N HIS A 52 -2.53 12.97 16.65
CA HIS A 52 -2.41 14.38 16.26
C HIS A 52 -1.56 14.66 14.99
N GLY A 53 -1.21 13.65 14.21
CA GLY A 53 -0.37 13.80 13.01
C GLY A 53 -1.17 13.64 11.72
N PHE A 54 -2.06 14.58 11.40
CA PHE A 54 -2.48 14.74 10.00
C PHE A 54 -1.32 15.37 9.24
N ASP A 55 -0.57 14.53 8.54
CA ASP A 55 0.47 14.96 7.62
C ASP A 55 0.22 14.36 6.24
N PRO A 56 -0.65 14.98 5.42
CA PRO A 56 -0.82 14.60 4.02
C PRO A 56 0.31 15.15 3.15
N ALA A 57 1.35 15.79 3.73
CA ALA A 57 2.41 16.38 2.93
C ALA A 57 3.25 15.25 2.34
N PHE A 58 2.99 14.97 1.07
CA PHE A 58 3.79 14.05 0.30
C PHE A 58 5.17 14.64 0.10
N ASP A 59 6.18 14.06 0.77
CA ASP A 59 7.57 14.40 0.49
C ASP A 59 7.93 13.94 -0.95
N PRO A 60 8.32 14.87 -1.85
CA PRO A 60 8.74 14.53 -3.22
C PRO A 60 9.92 13.57 -3.24
N SER A 61 10.83 13.68 -2.27
CA SER A 61 12.03 12.84 -2.15
C SER A 61 11.74 11.42 -1.66
N ARG A 62 10.53 11.17 -1.15
CA ARG A 62 10.08 9.86 -0.66
C ARG A 62 8.97 9.32 -1.55
N PRO A 63 9.30 8.64 -2.67
CA PRO A 63 8.31 8.19 -3.64
C PRO A 63 7.39 7.06 -3.14
N ILE A 64 7.76 6.37 -2.06
CA ILE A 64 7.02 5.22 -1.52
C ILE A 64 6.16 5.67 -0.34
N SER A 65 4.85 5.52 -0.47
CA SER A 65 3.87 5.87 0.58
C SER A 65 3.31 4.62 1.22
N ILE A 66 3.51 4.45 2.53
CA ILE A 66 3.02 3.31 3.31
C ILE A 66 1.75 3.74 4.04
N VAL A 67 0.63 3.06 3.76
CA VAL A 67 -0.69 3.37 4.32
C VAL A 67 -1.42 2.11 4.74
N THR A 68 -2.40 2.26 5.64
CA THR A 68 -3.34 1.17 5.89
C THR A 68 -4.40 1.10 4.79
N GLU A 69 -5.08 -0.02 4.66
CA GLU A 69 -6.25 -0.14 3.76
C GLU A 69 -7.28 0.97 4.04
N ALA A 70 -7.59 1.21 5.31
CA ALA A 70 -8.50 2.29 5.72
C ALA A 70 -7.95 3.68 5.39
N GLY A 71 -6.63 3.88 5.57
CA GLY A 71 -5.96 5.15 5.31
C GLY A 71 -5.67 5.41 3.83
N SER A 72 -5.87 4.43 2.95
CA SER A 72 -5.70 4.61 1.51
C SER A 72 -6.89 5.32 0.85
N LYS A 73 -8.02 5.46 1.56
CA LYS A 73 -9.23 6.12 1.02
C LYS A 73 -8.95 7.57 0.62
N GLY A 74 -9.24 7.90 -0.64
CA GLY A 74 -9.00 9.23 -1.21
C GLY A 74 -7.57 9.46 -1.70
N LEU A 75 -6.68 8.47 -1.57
CA LEU A 75 -5.34 8.50 -2.16
C LEU A 75 -5.34 7.74 -3.48
N GLU A 76 -4.47 8.10 -4.40
CA GLU A 76 -4.26 7.34 -5.63
C GLU A 76 -2.76 7.20 -5.89
N PHE A 77 -2.36 6.04 -6.39
CA PHE A 77 -0.98 5.68 -6.66
C PHE A 77 -0.85 5.20 -8.09
N ARG A 78 0.34 5.39 -8.69
CA ARG A 78 0.66 4.81 -9.99
C ARG A 78 0.52 3.29 -9.90
N ALA A 79 1.30 2.70 -9.01
CA ALA A 79 1.32 1.28 -8.74
C ALA A 79 1.13 1.02 -7.25
N VAL A 80 0.55 -0.13 -6.91
CA VAL A 80 0.27 -0.55 -5.53
C VAL A 80 0.90 -1.91 -5.24
N HIS A 81 1.59 -2.00 -4.11
CA HIS A 81 1.98 -3.27 -3.48
C HIS A 81 1.11 -3.48 -2.25
N TRP A 82 0.22 -4.46 -2.29
CA TRP A 82 -0.66 -4.81 -1.18
C TRP A 82 -0.09 -5.99 -0.40
N LEU A 83 0.39 -5.73 0.80
CA LEU A 83 1.05 -6.73 1.63
C LEU A 83 0.07 -7.39 2.61
N PHE A 84 0.40 -8.63 3.01
CA PHE A 84 -0.29 -9.41 4.05
C PHE A 84 -1.76 -9.73 3.72
N CYS A 85 -2.05 -10.02 2.45
CA CYS A 85 -3.41 -10.31 1.97
C CYS A 85 -4.01 -11.62 2.51
N ASP A 86 -3.20 -12.50 3.10
CA ASP A 86 -3.59 -13.72 3.79
C ASP A 86 -3.98 -13.51 5.27
N ASP A 87 -3.47 -12.46 5.93
CA ASP A 87 -3.81 -12.15 7.33
C ASP A 87 -5.16 -11.39 7.45
N LEU A 88 -6.05 -11.67 6.53
CA LEU A 88 -7.43 -11.20 6.48
C LEU A 88 -8.33 -12.24 7.16
N ARG A 89 -8.00 -12.58 8.43
CA ARG A 89 -8.66 -13.61 9.25
C ARG A 89 -10.16 -13.40 9.51
N ASN A 90 -10.71 -12.24 9.16
CA ASN A 90 -12.13 -11.93 9.27
C ASN A 90 -12.71 -11.69 7.88
N VAL A 91 -13.91 -12.21 7.64
CA VAL A 91 -14.70 -11.99 6.41
C VAL A 91 -14.89 -10.49 6.20
N ARG A 92 -13.98 -9.85 5.45
CA ARG A 92 -14.12 -8.47 5.02
C ARG A 92 -15.15 -8.41 3.90
N GLN A 93 -15.90 -7.31 3.85
CA GLN A 93 -16.83 -7.05 2.77
C GLN A 93 -16.05 -6.80 1.46
N ALA A 94 -16.64 -7.17 0.32
CA ALA A 94 -16.03 -7.06 -1.01
C ALA A 94 -15.51 -5.62 -1.30
N GLU A 95 -16.21 -4.64 -0.75
CA GLU A 95 -15.95 -3.20 -0.83
C GLU A 95 -14.59 -2.81 -0.26
N THR A 96 -14.09 -3.54 0.74
CA THR A 96 -12.75 -3.26 1.30
C THR A 96 -11.68 -3.62 0.28
N TYR A 97 -11.83 -4.76 -0.40
CA TYR A 97 -10.93 -5.16 -1.47
C TYR A 97 -11.00 -4.20 -2.65
N TYR A 98 -12.20 -3.85 -3.09
CA TYR A 98 -12.41 -2.89 -4.16
C TYR A 98 -11.80 -1.51 -3.85
N THR A 99 -11.87 -1.08 -2.59
CA THR A 99 -11.24 0.17 -2.14
C THR A 99 -9.75 0.17 -2.44
N VAL A 100 -9.04 -0.92 -2.13
CA VAL A 100 -7.60 -1.05 -2.36
C VAL A 100 -7.28 -1.13 -3.86
N VAL A 101 -8.00 -1.97 -4.61
CA VAL A 101 -7.79 -2.14 -6.05
C VAL A 101 -7.90 -0.81 -6.79
N THR A 102 -8.91 0.01 -6.46
CA THR A 102 -9.12 1.31 -7.12
C THR A 102 -8.10 2.38 -6.73
N ARG A 103 -7.15 2.12 -5.82
CA ARG A 103 -6.05 3.05 -5.54
C ARG A 103 -4.92 2.94 -6.56
N ALA A 104 -4.83 1.82 -7.29
CA ALA A 104 -3.83 1.60 -8.32
C ALA A 104 -4.31 2.13 -9.68
N LYS A 105 -3.51 2.98 -10.32
CA LYS A 105 -3.81 3.49 -11.67
C LYS A 105 -3.36 2.56 -12.78
N THR A 106 -2.19 1.94 -12.62
CA THR A 106 -1.56 1.16 -13.70
C THR A 106 -1.35 -0.31 -13.35
N SER A 107 -0.90 -0.62 -12.13
CA SER A 107 -0.58 -1.98 -11.73
C SER A 107 -0.76 -2.20 -10.23
N MET A 108 -1.06 -3.44 -9.86
CA MET A 108 -1.20 -3.85 -8.47
C MET A 108 -0.65 -5.26 -8.27
N ASP A 109 0.22 -5.42 -7.28
CA ASP A 109 0.71 -6.72 -6.82
C ASP A 109 0.17 -6.99 -5.41
N ALA A 110 -0.40 -8.19 -5.22
CA ALA A 110 -0.93 -8.64 -3.94
C ALA A 110 -0.07 -9.77 -3.38
N TYR A 111 0.44 -9.59 -2.17
CA TYR A 111 1.39 -10.51 -1.52
C TYR A 111 0.72 -11.25 -0.37
N PHE A 112 0.97 -12.55 -0.29
CA PHE A 112 0.39 -13.45 0.70
C PHE A 112 1.33 -14.64 0.95
N ASN A 113 1.36 -15.17 2.18
CA ASN A 113 2.13 -16.36 2.53
C ASN A 113 1.24 -17.60 2.75
N GLY A 114 0.03 -17.39 3.25
CA GLY A 114 -0.98 -18.41 3.51
C GLY A 114 -2.05 -18.49 2.43
N THR A 115 -3.30 -18.65 2.85
CA THR A 115 -4.44 -18.75 1.94
C THR A 115 -5.03 -17.37 1.65
N LEU A 116 -5.10 -17.01 0.38
CA LEU A 116 -5.75 -15.79 -0.05
C LEU A 116 -7.28 -15.89 0.08
N PRO A 117 -8.00 -14.84 0.52
CA PRO A 117 -9.46 -14.83 0.52
C PRO A 117 -10.01 -15.14 -0.87
N LYS A 118 -11.11 -15.92 -0.93
CA LYS A 118 -11.69 -16.39 -2.20
C LYS A 118 -11.96 -15.27 -3.22
N VAL A 119 -12.42 -14.10 -2.73
CA VAL A 119 -12.68 -12.93 -3.58
C VAL A 119 -11.42 -12.44 -4.28
N LEU A 120 -10.28 -12.38 -3.56
CA LEU A 120 -9.00 -12.02 -4.15
C LEU A 120 -8.43 -13.16 -5.02
N ALA A 121 -8.53 -14.41 -4.55
CA ALA A 121 -8.05 -15.57 -5.31
C ALA A 121 -8.72 -15.71 -6.68
N ALA A 122 -10.02 -15.38 -6.77
CA ALA A 122 -10.76 -15.39 -8.03
C ALA A 122 -10.33 -14.26 -9.00
N SER A 123 -9.62 -13.24 -8.51
CA SER A 123 -9.17 -12.08 -9.30
C SER A 123 -7.70 -12.14 -9.71
N CYS A 124 -6.93 -13.08 -9.16
CA CYS A 124 -5.52 -13.25 -9.51
C CYS A 124 -5.40 -13.89 -10.89
N ALA A 125 -4.50 -13.35 -11.73
CA ALA A 125 -4.10 -14.02 -12.96
C ALA A 125 -3.46 -15.38 -12.63
N SER A 126 -3.57 -16.35 -13.54
CA SER A 126 -2.82 -17.61 -13.43
C SER A 126 -1.33 -17.28 -13.35
N SER A 127 -0.64 -17.83 -12.35
CA SER A 127 0.81 -17.69 -12.20
C SER A 127 1.51 -18.40 -13.36
N ASP A 128 1.70 -17.72 -14.49
CA ASP A 128 2.69 -18.13 -15.46
C ASP A 128 4.06 -17.88 -14.83
N LYS A 129 4.84 -18.96 -14.68
CA LYS A 129 6.11 -18.95 -13.95
C LYS A 129 7.22 -18.10 -14.60
N ASP A 130 6.93 -17.47 -15.74
CA ASP A 130 7.91 -16.84 -16.62
C ASP A 130 7.80 -15.30 -16.68
N LEU A 131 7.06 -14.65 -15.77
CA LEU A 131 6.86 -13.18 -15.78
C LEU A 131 7.85 -12.37 -14.95
N TRP A 132 8.86 -12.99 -14.33
CA TRP A 132 9.96 -12.31 -13.63
C TRP A 132 11.26 -13.10 -13.67
#